data_AF-A1TG62-F1
#
_entry.id   AF-A1TG62-F1
#
_cell.length_a   1.000
_cell.length_b   1.000
_cell.length_c   1.000
_cell.angle_alpha   90.00
_cell.angle_beta   90.00
_cell.angle_gamma   90.00
#
_symmetry.space_group_name_H-M   'P 1'
#
loop_
_entity.id
_entity.type
_entity.pdbx_description
1 polymer ?
#
loop_
_entity_poly.entity_id
_entity_poly.type
_entity_poly.pdbx_seq_one_letter_code
_entity_poly.pdbx_strand_id
1 'polypeptide(L)'
;MRDVAAHTVGYLGQSVPGLIRNMIRDRGDVDRLNARMLPAVAALTPAELVELMGRDSTPTGAAGLYGGRVALIECVIHQQDIRRPLGLDFDVPEDSLRVSLDYARISPVIGGTRRTRGLRLVATDMDWSAGTGPEVCGTAEALLLAMTGRADAVRAELSGEGIPHLR
;
A
#
# COMPACT_ATOMS: atom_id res chain seq x y z
N MET A 1 -9.18 -12.34 1.56
CA MET A 1 -10.10 -11.18 1.47
C MET A 1 -10.41 -10.60 2.84
N ARG A 2 -11.05 -11.35 3.75
CA ARG A 2 -11.31 -10.90 5.13
C ARG A 2 -10.04 -10.39 5.81
N ASP A 3 -8.96 -11.15 5.81
CA ASP A 3 -7.71 -10.79 6.49
C ASP A 3 -7.07 -9.50 5.97
N VAL A 4 -7.23 -9.21 4.67
CA VAL A 4 -6.75 -7.97 4.04
C VAL A 4 -7.55 -6.77 4.54
N ALA A 5 -8.89 -6.86 4.51
CA ALA A 5 -9.76 -5.80 5.04
C ALA A 5 -9.53 -5.57 6.54
N ALA A 6 -9.34 -6.66 7.28
CA ALA A 6 -9.06 -6.63 8.70
C ALA A 6 -7.71 -5.94 9.01
N HIS A 7 -6.67 -6.21 8.21
CA HIS A 7 -5.38 -5.53 8.30
C HIS A 7 -5.51 -4.02 8.06
N THR A 8 -6.20 -3.62 7.00
CA THR A 8 -6.43 -2.20 6.66
C THR A 8 -7.12 -1.46 7.81
N VAL A 9 -8.20 -2.03 8.36
CA VAL A 9 -8.96 -1.40 9.46
C VAL A 9 -8.17 -1.37 10.78
N GLY A 10 -7.43 -2.45 11.08
CA GLY A 10 -6.70 -2.60 12.34
C GLY A 10 -5.60 -1.55 12.57
N TYR A 11 -5.06 -0.99 11.49
CA TYR A 11 -4.00 0.02 11.54
C TYR A 11 -4.52 1.47 11.53
N LEU A 12 -5.64 1.73 10.85
CA LEU A 12 -6.21 3.08 10.66
C LEU A 12 -6.75 3.70 11.95
N GLY A 13 -7.24 2.88 12.89
CA GLY A 13 -7.94 3.33 14.10
C GLY A 13 -7.09 3.48 15.36
N GLN A 14 -5.76 3.37 15.29
CA GLN A 14 -4.93 3.48 16.49
C GLN A 14 -4.84 4.93 16.99
N SER A 15 -5.09 5.14 18.29
CA SER A 15 -4.80 6.43 18.93
C SER A 15 -3.29 6.62 19.12
N VAL A 16 -2.81 7.87 19.05
CA VAL A 16 -1.38 8.20 19.26
C VAL A 16 -0.85 7.70 20.62
N PRO A 17 -1.56 7.88 21.76
CA PRO A 17 -1.13 7.30 23.04
C PRO A 17 -1.11 5.77 23.03
N GLY A 18 -2.05 5.14 22.32
CA GLY A 18 -2.09 3.69 22.14
C GLY A 18 -0.87 3.17 21.38
N LEU A 19 -0.47 3.85 20.31
CA LEU A 19 0.74 3.53 19.55
C LEU A 19 1.99 3.61 20.43
N ILE A 20 2.19 4.73 21.15
CA ILE A 20 3.37 4.93 22.01
C ILE A 20 3.47 3.82 23.05
N ARG A 21 2.36 3.51 23.73
CA ARG A 21 2.30 2.43 24.72
C ARG A 21 2.66 1.08 24.10
N ASN A 22 2.10 0.76 22.94
CA ASN A 22 2.32 -0.52 22.27
C ASN A 22 3.76 -0.67 21.79
N MET A 23 4.36 0.42 21.29
CA MET A 23 5.75 0.46 20.83
C MET A 23 6.75 0.29 21.96
N ILE A 24 6.51 0.92 23.12
CA ILE A 24 7.31 0.69 24.35
C ILE A 24 7.19 -0.78 24.78
N ARG A 25 5.95 -1.30 24.80
CA ARG A 25 5.67 -2.68 25.23
C ARG A 25 6.32 -3.74 24.33
N ASP A 26 6.40 -3.48 23.02
CA ASP A 26 7.07 -4.36 22.05
C ASP A 26 8.54 -4.05 21.84
N ARG A 27 9.12 -3.13 22.61
CA ARG A 27 10.53 -2.73 22.47
C ARG A 27 10.88 -2.26 21.06
N GLY A 28 9.94 -1.60 20.39
CA GLY A 28 10.11 -1.13 19.01
C GLY A 28 9.92 -2.17 17.92
N ASP A 29 9.56 -3.42 18.25
CA ASP A 29 9.29 -4.47 17.28
C ASP A 29 7.90 -4.28 16.64
N VAL A 30 7.89 -3.79 15.39
CA VAL A 30 6.68 -3.51 14.63
C VAL A 30 5.96 -4.80 14.21
N ASP A 31 6.70 -5.86 13.92
CA ASP A 31 6.12 -7.15 13.53
C ASP A 31 5.34 -7.76 14.70
N ARG A 32 5.91 -7.66 15.91
CA ARG A 32 5.24 -8.07 17.14
C ARG A 32 4.02 -7.22 17.45
N LEU A 33 4.08 -5.91 17.18
CA LEU A 33 2.96 -5.00 17.34
C LEU A 33 1.80 -5.38 16.41
N ASN A 34 2.11 -5.64 15.14
CA ASN A 34 1.14 -6.08 14.15
C ASN A 34 0.53 -7.43 14.54
N ALA A 35 1.35 -8.40 14.96
CA ALA A 35 0.89 -9.73 15.38
C ALA A 35 -0.09 -9.68 16.56
N ARG A 36 0.07 -8.73 17.50
CA ARG A 36 -0.85 -8.56 18.64
C ARG A 36 -2.18 -7.91 18.27
N MET A 37 -2.25 -7.21 17.15
CA MET A 37 -3.52 -6.63 16.68
C MET A 37 -4.40 -7.69 16.00
N LEU A 38 -3.80 -8.79 15.52
CA LEU A 38 -4.51 -9.85 14.79
C LEU A 38 -5.70 -10.46 15.55
N PRO A 39 -5.64 -10.79 16.86
CA PRO A 39 -6.77 -11.41 17.56
C PRO A 39 -7.99 -10.47 17.70
N ALA A 40 -7.75 -9.18 17.96
CA ALA A 40 -8.82 -8.18 18.09
C ALA A 40 -9.53 -7.96 16.74
N VAL A 41 -8.75 -7.98 15.67
CA VAL A 41 -9.21 -7.84 14.29
C VAL A 41 -9.90 -9.13 13.79
N ALA A 42 -9.42 -10.31 14.20
CA ALA A 42 -10.00 -11.60 13.82
C ALA A 42 -11.41 -11.83 14.40
N ALA A 43 -11.75 -11.16 15.50
CA ALA A 43 -13.07 -11.23 16.12
C ALA A 43 -14.18 -10.47 15.36
N LEU A 44 -13.82 -9.54 14.47
CA LEU A 44 -14.78 -8.70 13.74
C LEU A 44 -15.48 -9.48 12.62
N THR A 45 -16.79 -9.43 12.52
CA THR A 45 -17.57 -9.95 11.40
C THR A 45 -17.31 -9.17 10.11
N PRO A 46 -17.60 -9.73 8.92
CA PRO A 46 -17.46 -8.99 7.67
C PRO A 46 -18.29 -7.70 7.62
N ALA A 47 -19.49 -7.71 8.23
CA ALA A 47 -20.34 -6.53 8.32
C ALA A 47 -19.70 -5.42 9.17
N GLU A 48 -19.10 -5.77 10.31
CA GLU A 48 -18.38 -4.81 11.16
C GLU A 48 -17.14 -4.25 10.45
N LEU A 49 -16.42 -5.06 9.66
CA LEU A 49 -15.30 -4.58 8.85
C LEU A 49 -15.75 -3.57 7.79
N VAL A 50 -16.86 -3.83 7.10
CA VAL A 50 -17.44 -2.90 6.11
C VAL A 50 -17.87 -1.60 6.78
N GLU A 51 -18.53 -1.68 7.94
CA GLU A 51 -18.94 -0.49 8.69
C GLU A 51 -17.73 0.36 9.10
N LEU A 52 -16.66 -0.28 9.59
CA LEU A 52 -15.43 0.42 9.99
C LEU A 52 -14.73 1.07 8.79
N MET A 53 -14.69 0.41 7.63
CA MET A 53 -14.13 1.01 6.40
C MET A 53 -14.98 2.16 5.87
N GLY A 54 -16.29 2.15 6.09
CA GLY A 54 -17.20 3.21 5.65
C GLY A 54 -17.22 4.47 6.51
N ARG A 55 -16.47 4.51 7.61
CA ARG A 55 -16.38 5.71 8.48
C ARG A 55 -15.37 6.69 7.92
N ASP A 56 -15.80 7.93 7.69
CA ASP A 56 -14.89 9.06 7.44
C ASP A 56 -13.92 9.20 8.62
N SER A 57 -12.65 8.90 8.35
CA SER A 57 -11.62 8.80 9.36
C SER A 57 -10.40 9.58 8.92
N THR A 58 -9.99 10.59 9.71
CA THR A 58 -8.64 11.15 9.57
C THR A 58 -7.64 10.13 10.09
N PRO A 59 -6.57 9.77 9.34
CA PRO A 59 -5.57 8.82 9.81
C PRO A 59 -4.92 9.30 11.12
N THR A 60 -4.91 8.44 12.15
CA THR A 60 -4.27 8.74 13.44
C THR A 60 -3.29 7.65 13.86
N GLY A 61 -2.49 7.93 14.89
CA GLY A 61 -1.56 6.95 15.43
C GLY A 61 -0.57 6.48 14.37
N ALA A 62 -0.49 5.16 14.16
CA ALA A 62 0.44 4.60 13.20
C ALA A 62 0.07 5.01 11.77
N ALA A 63 -1.22 5.00 11.44
CA ALA A 63 -1.71 5.47 10.15
C ALA A 63 -1.48 6.96 9.87
N GLY A 64 -1.27 7.77 10.90
CA GLY A 64 -0.87 9.18 10.74
C GLY A 64 0.63 9.38 10.47
N LEU A 65 1.47 8.35 10.67
CA LEU A 65 2.91 8.45 10.42
C LEU A 65 3.18 8.79 8.97
N TYR A 66 4.30 9.49 8.75
CA TYR A 66 4.72 9.95 7.43
C TYR A 66 3.69 10.86 6.72
N GLY A 67 2.77 11.46 7.47
CA GLY A 67 1.68 12.27 6.93
C GLY A 67 0.60 11.44 6.24
N GLY A 68 0.38 10.20 6.68
CA GLY A 68 -0.65 9.31 6.12
C GLY A 68 -0.30 8.65 4.79
N ARG A 69 0.87 8.96 4.20
CA ARG A 69 1.24 8.47 2.87
C ARG A 69 1.47 6.96 2.81
N VAL A 70 1.96 6.35 3.89
CA VAL A 70 2.05 4.87 3.97
C VAL A 70 0.65 4.26 4.00
N ALA A 71 -0.23 4.77 4.87
CA ALA A 71 -1.61 4.30 4.96
C ALA A 71 -2.36 4.45 3.62
N LEU A 72 -2.14 5.55 2.90
CA LEU A 72 -2.68 5.73 1.55
C LEU A 72 -2.23 4.63 0.59
N ILE A 73 -0.92 4.34 0.54
CA ILE A 73 -0.37 3.27 -0.31
C ILE A 73 -0.98 1.92 0.07
N GLU A 74 -1.01 1.58 1.36
CA GLU A 74 -1.59 0.33 1.87
C GLU A 74 -3.08 0.20 1.51
N CYS A 75 -3.88 1.27 1.65
CA CYS A 75 -5.28 1.26 1.20
C CYS A 75 -5.38 1.03 -0.31
N VAL A 76 -4.55 1.73 -1.10
CA VAL A 76 -4.58 1.63 -2.56
C VAL A 76 -4.18 0.23 -3.04
N ILE A 77 -3.18 -0.41 -2.46
CA ILE A 77 -2.74 -1.76 -2.87
C ILE A 77 -3.65 -2.86 -2.33
N HIS A 78 -4.17 -2.73 -1.11
CA HIS A 78 -4.99 -3.77 -0.51
C HIS A 78 -6.40 -3.85 -1.08
N GLN A 79 -6.94 -2.73 -1.59
CA GLN A 79 -8.14 -2.84 -2.43
C GLN A 79 -7.87 -3.63 -3.71
N GLN A 80 -6.67 -3.56 -4.30
CA GLN A 80 -6.30 -4.33 -5.50
C GLN A 80 -6.26 -5.82 -5.22
N ASP A 81 -5.67 -6.19 -4.08
CA ASP A 81 -5.56 -7.57 -3.61
C ASP A 81 -6.94 -8.23 -3.46
N ILE A 82 -8.01 -7.44 -3.30
CA ILE A 82 -9.40 -7.90 -3.21
C ILE A 82 -10.10 -7.82 -4.57
N ARG A 83 -10.05 -6.66 -5.24
CA ARG A 83 -10.91 -6.36 -6.37
C ARG A 83 -10.46 -7.04 -7.67
N ARG A 84 -9.14 -7.16 -7.90
CA ARG A 84 -8.60 -7.75 -9.14
C ARG A 84 -8.96 -9.23 -9.29
N PRO A 85 -8.82 -10.08 -8.25
CA PRO A 85 -9.30 -11.46 -8.31
C PRO A 85 -10.82 -11.60 -8.49
N LEU A 86 -11.59 -10.56 -8.16
CA LEU A 86 -13.04 -10.52 -8.30
C LEU A 86 -13.51 -9.91 -9.63
N GLY A 87 -12.60 -9.40 -10.46
CA GLY A 87 -12.95 -8.67 -11.68
C GLY A 87 -13.75 -7.39 -11.40
N LEU A 88 -13.49 -6.75 -10.26
CA LEU A 88 -14.15 -5.50 -9.87
C LEU A 88 -13.26 -4.31 -10.23
N ASP A 89 -13.79 -3.43 -11.09
CA ASP A 89 -13.11 -2.22 -11.51
C ASP A 89 -13.33 -1.08 -10.51
N PHE A 90 -12.27 -0.30 -10.27
CA PHE A 90 -12.37 0.96 -9.54
C PHE A 90 -11.24 1.89 -9.96
N ASP A 91 -11.58 3.13 -10.32
CA ASP A 91 -10.59 4.12 -10.68
C ASP A 91 -10.05 4.79 -9.43
N VAL A 92 -8.78 4.54 -9.12
CA VAL A 92 -8.11 5.23 -8.02
C VAL A 92 -7.89 6.69 -8.43
N PRO A 93 -8.29 7.69 -7.61
CA PRO A 93 -8.09 9.08 -7.95
C PRO A 93 -6.62 9.40 -8.29
N GLU A 94 -6.40 10.17 -9.37
CA GLU A 94 -5.05 10.46 -9.89
C GLU A 94 -4.13 11.06 -8.81
N ASP A 95 -4.64 12.00 -8.00
CA ASP A 95 -3.89 12.61 -6.89
C ASP A 95 -3.40 11.57 -5.88
N SER A 96 -4.22 10.55 -5.61
CA SER A 96 -3.86 9.46 -4.70
C SER A 96 -2.76 8.59 -5.30
N LEU A 97 -2.83 8.30 -6.60
CA LEU A 97 -1.80 7.56 -7.32
C LEU A 97 -0.48 8.33 -7.39
N ARG A 98 -0.52 9.64 -7.69
CA ARG A 98 0.67 10.50 -7.75
C ARG A 98 1.41 10.51 -6.41
N VAL A 99 0.70 10.79 -5.32
CA VAL A 99 1.28 10.80 -3.96
C VAL A 99 1.85 9.42 -3.61
N SER A 100 1.14 8.34 -3.95
CA SER A 100 1.56 6.96 -3.66
C SER A 100 2.83 6.59 -4.44
N LEU A 101 2.88 6.88 -5.73
CA LEU A 101 4.03 6.63 -6.60
C LEU A 101 5.25 7.41 -6.13
N ASP A 102 5.10 8.71 -5.87
CA ASP A 102 6.21 9.55 -5.40
C ASP A 102 6.76 9.07 -4.06
N TYR A 103 5.86 8.75 -3.12
CA TYR A 103 6.29 8.36 -1.79
C TYR A 103 6.84 6.93 -1.72
N ALA A 104 6.29 5.98 -2.49
CA ALA A 104 6.81 4.61 -2.55
C ALA A 104 8.29 4.54 -2.99
N ARG A 105 8.75 5.52 -3.78
CA ARG A 105 10.16 5.65 -4.20
C ARG A 105 11.13 6.05 -3.10
N ILE A 106 10.64 6.66 -2.01
CA ILE A 106 11.49 7.19 -0.93
C ILE A 106 11.12 6.62 0.45
N SER A 107 10.02 5.90 0.54
CA SER A 107 9.53 5.35 1.79
C SER A 107 10.49 4.29 2.34
N PRO A 108 10.90 4.42 3.62
CA PRO A 108 11.78 3.44 4.25
C PRO A 108 11.08 2.10 4.52
N VAL A 109 9.75 2.05 4.47
CA VAL A 109 8.95 0.87 4.86
C VAL A 109 8.27 0.18 3.68
N ILE A 110 7.99 0.88 2.58
CA ILE A 110 7.35 0.29 1.40
C ILE A 110 8.34 -0.52 0.55
N GLY A 111 9.61 -0.06 0.51
CA GLY A 111 10.68 -0.74 -0.23
C GLY A 111 10.64 -0.57 -1.75
N GLY A 112 9.87 0.40 -2.27
CA GLY A 112 9.78 0.68 -3.71
C GLY A 112 11.15 1.00 -4.32
N THR A 113 11.96 1.82 -3.65
CA THR A 113 13.34 2.13 -4.08
C THR A 113 14.19 0.88 -4.34
N ARG A 114 14.05 -0.14 -3.49
CA ARG A 114 14.83 -1.38 -3.59
C ARG A 114 14.38 -2.21 -4.79
N ARG A 115 13.07 -2.25 -5.05
CA ARG A 115 12.46 -3.08 -6.11
C ARG A 115 12.64 -2.49 -7.49
N THR A 116 12.71 -1.17 -7.61
CA THR A 116 12.81 -0.47 -8.91
C THR A 116 14.15 0.25 -9.11
N ARG A 117 15.20 -0.19 -8.41
CA ARG A 117 16.52 0.45 -8.46
C ARG A 117 17.14 0.32 -9.87
N GLY A 118 17.54 1.45 -10.45
CA GLY A 118 18.15 1.49 -11.77
C GLY A 118 17.17 1.31 -12.93
N LEU A 119 15.88 1.51 -12.66
CA LEU A 119 14.81 1.50 -13.66
C LEU A 119 14.21 2.89 -13.83
N ARG A 120 13.71 3.17 -15.02
CA ARG A 120 12.84 4.31 -15.31
C ARG A 120 11.40 3.81 -15.37
N LEU A 121 10.57 4.26 -14.43
CA LEU A 121 9.14 3.97 -14.42
C LEU A 121 8.40 5.06 -15.19
N VAL A 122 7.46 4.67 -16.06
CA VAL A 122 6.70 5.61 -16.91
C VAL A 122 5.22 5.23 -16.89
N ALA A 123 4.39 6.10 -16.31
CA ALA A 123 2.95 5.90 -16.32
C ALA A 123 2.39 6.17 -17.73
N THR A 124 1.47 5.31 -18.19
CA THR A 124 0.85 5.45 -19.53
C THR A 124 -0.46 6.22 -19.52
N ASP A 125 -1.04 6.42 -18.33
CA ASP A 125 -2.36 6.99 -18.06
C ASP A 125 -2.30 8.35 -17.34
N MET A 126 -1.10 8.83 -16.99
CA MET A 126 -0.89 10.15 -16.40
C MET A 126 0.52 10.67 -16.71
N ASP A 127 0.72 12.00 -16.64
CA ASP A 127 2.04 12.62 -16.78
C ASP A 127 2.88 12.37 -15.51
N TRP A 128 3.47 11.18 -15.44
CA TRP A 128 4.34 10.75 -14.37
C TRP A 128 5.43 9.83 -14.91
N SER A 129 6.69 10.17 -14.63
CA SER A 129 7.82 9.27 -14.84
C SER A 129 8.90 9.52 -13.80
N ALA A 130 9.66 8.48 -13.48
CA ALA A 130 10.63 8.58 -12.39
C ALA A 130 11.76 7.56 -12.49
N GLY A 131 12.96 7.98 -12.08
CA GLY A 131 14.16 7.14 -12.12
C GLY A 131 14.90 7.23 -13.46
N THR A 132 15.90 6.37 -13.61
CA THR A 132 16.80 6.33 -14.77
C THR A 132 17.18 4.90 -15.06
N GLY A 133 17.39 4.57 -16.34
CA GLY A 133 17.71 3.21 -16.81
C GLY A 133 16.66 2.67 -17.79
N PRO A 134 16.65 1.35 -18.03
CA PRO A 134 15.66 0.69 -18.87
C PRO A 134 14.23 0.97 -18.40
N GLU A 135 13.32 1.16 -19.36
CA GLU A 135 11.95 1.58 -19.07
C GLU A 135 11.06 0.42 -18.63
N VAL A 136 10.22 0.70 -17.64
CA VAL A 136 9.04 -0.09 -17.29
C VAL A 136 7.84 0.83 -17.42
N CYS A 137 7.00 0.52 -18.39
CA CYS A 137 5.80 1.29 -18.74
C CYS A 137 4.55 0.51 -18.35
N GLY A 138 3.54 1.20 -17.82
CA GLY A 138 2.23 0.63 -17.48
C GLY A 138 1.33 1.69 -16.88
N THR A 139 0.11 1.34 -16.48
CA THR A 139 -0.75 2.26 -15.72
C THR A 139 -0.08 2.63 -14.40
N ALA A 140 -0.38 3.82 -13.89
CA ALA A 140 0.11 4.31 -12.60
C ALA A 140 -0.16 3.29 -11.48
N GLU A 141 -1.32 2.64 -11.52
CA GLU A 141 -1.67 1.57 -10.61
C GLU A 141 -0.79 0.32 -10.76
N ALA A 142 -0.57 -0.16 -11.99
CA ALA A 142 0.29 -1.32 -12.22
C ALA A 142 1.73 -1.06 -11.77
N LEU A 143 2.24 0.16 -12.00
CA LEU A 143 3.56 0.56 -11.51
C LEU A 143 3.63 0.59 -9.99
N LEU A 144 2.60 1.11 -9.31
CA LEU A 144 2.53 1.09 -7.85
C LEU A 144 2.49 -0.34 -7.29
N LEU A 145 1.74 -1.24 -7.93
CA LEU A 145 1.70 -2.66 -7.57
C LEU A 145 3.08 -3.32 -7.74
N ALA A 146 3.78 -3.05 -8.84
CA ALA A 146 5.15 -3.53 -9.05
C ALA A 146 6.10 -3.00 -7.96
N MET A 147 6.05 -1.70 -7.64
CA MET A 147 6.86 -1.07 -6.60
C MET A 147 6.61 -1.65 -5.19
N THR A 148 5.42 -2.20 -4.95
CA THR A 148 5.01 -2.76 -3.65
C THR A 148 5.12 -4.28 -3.58
N GLY A 149 5.85 -4.91 -4.51
CA GLY A 149 6.16 -6.33 -4.49
C GLY A 149 5.11 -7.23 -5.15
N ARG A 150 4.25 -6.67 -6.00
CA ARG A 150 3.22 -7.39 -6.75
C ARG A 150 3.51 -7.40 -8.26
N ALA A 151 4.78 -7.31 -8.65
CA ALA A 151 5.19 -7.22 -10.05
C ALA A 151 4.69 -8.40 -10.91
N ASP A 152 4.69 -9.63 -10.35
CA ASP A 152 4.18 -10.81 -11.05
C ASP A 152 2.68 -10.72 -11.33
N ALA A 153 1.90 -10.15 -10.41
CA ALA A 153 0.45 -10.03 -10.55
C ALA A 153 0.03 -9.07 -11.67
N VAL A 154 0.89 -8.10 -12.01
CA VAL A 154 0.65 -7.09 -13.06
C VAL A 154 1.57 -7.27 -14.26
N ARG A 155 2.28 -8.39 -14.37
CA ARG A 155 3.30 -8.58 -15.41
C ARG A 155 2.78 -8.38 -16.82
N ALA A 156 1.53 -8.77 -17.08
CA ALA A 156 0.87 -8.61 -18.39
C ALA A 156 0.45 -7.16 -18.69
N GLU A 157 0.37 -6.30 -17.68
CA GLU A 157 0.05 -4.86 -17.80
C GLU A 157 1.31 -3.99 -17.98
N LEU A 158 2.49 -4.59 -17.89
CA LEU A 158 3.76 -3.90 -18.00
C LEU A 158 4.43 -4.15 -19.36
N SER A 159 5.05 -3.11 -19.90
CA SER A 159 5.90 -3.16 -21.10
C SER A 159 7.25 -2.48 -20.87
N GLY A 160 8.21 -2.71 -21.78
CA GLY A 160 9.54 -2.09 -21.74
C GLY A 160 10.70 -3.04 -21.39
N GLU A 161 11.91 -2.57 -21.68
CA GLU A 161 13.15 -3.35 -21.55
C GLU A 161 13.57 -3.59 -20.09
N GLY A 162 13.02 -2.81 -19.15
CA GLY A 162 13.35 -2.89 -17.73
C GLY A 162 12.66 -4.01 -16.96
N ILE A 163 11.63 -4.64 -17.53
CA ILE A 163 10.82 -5.64 -16.81
C ILE A 163 11.64 -6.84 -16.31
N PRO A 164 12.61 -7.41 -17.06
CA PRO A 164 13.45 -8.49 -16.54
C PRO A 164 14.27 -8.14 -15.29
N HIS A 165 14.37 -6.86 -14.92
CA HIS A 165 15.12 -6.38 -13.76
C HIS A 165 14.24 -5.97 -12.57
N LEU A 166 12.90 -6.03 -12.70
CA LEU A 166 11.98 -5.86 -11.57
C LEU A 166 12.14 -7.00 -10.56
N ARG A 167 11.99 -6.67 -9.27
CA ARG A 167 12.16 -7.59 -8.14
C ARG A 167 10.93 -7.64 -7.26
#